data_AF-A0A7T1TCH9-F1
#
_entry.id   AF-A0A7T1TCH9-F1
#
_cell.length_a   1.000
_cell.length_b   1.000
_cell.length_c   1.000
_cell.angle_alpha   90.00
_cell.angle_beta   90.00
_cell.angle_gamma   90.00
#
_symmetry.space_group_name_H-M   'P 1'
#
loop_
_entity.id
_entity.type
_entity.pdbx_description
1 polymer ?
#
loop_
_entity_poly.entity_id
_entity_poly.type
_entity_poly.pdbx_seq_one_letter_code
_entity_poly.pdbx_strand_id
1 'polypeptide(L)'
;MNTSTPTATSTAISAPATTPSSVSRRPRSRTRAVVLASAVAGLVLLGASACGGGGRTDPDTKDPKPLPSPTTTKQEMSERNLGYTWPLKTDHGTAECREGDQAVFTVPNGTTYALNERARQAGYRDIGAVRASGDDGDKVSLGSLLSRTMKLCQLAR
;
A
#
# COMPACT_ATOMS: atom_id res chain seq x y z
N MET A 1 -23.45 48.46 4.37
CA MET A 1 -24.74 48.11 3.73
C MET A 1 -24.44 47.09 2.64
N ASN A 2 -24.98 45.88 2.59
CA ASN A 2 -25.77 45.10 3.56
C ASN A 2 -25.29 43.64 3.54
N THR A 3 -25.43 42.95 4.68
CA THR A 3 -25.08 41.55 4.89
C THR A 3 -26.31 40.66 4.71
N SER A 4 -26.18 39.45 4.14
CA SER A 4 -27.20 38.39 4.21
C SER A 4 -26.63 36.97 4.09
N THR A 5 -26.49 36.29 5.23
CA THR A 5 -26.76 34.85 5.42
C THR A 5 -28.21 34.73 5.94
N PRO A 6 -28.93 33.59 5.90
CA PRO A 6 -28.61 32.31 6.57
C PRO A 6 -28.69 31.13 5.54
N THR A 7 -28.97 29.84 5.80
CA THR A 7 -29.49 29.07 6.95
C THR A 7 -29.00 27.62 6.89
N ALA A 8 -29.02 26.90 8.03
CA ALA A 8 -28.85 25.44 8.08
C ALA A 8 -30.09 24.76 8.69
N THR A 9 -30.49 23.59 8.18
CA THR A 9 -31.62 22.82 8.68
C THR A 9 -31.14 21.57 9.41
N SER A 10 -31.19 21.60 10.74
CA SER A 10 -31.12 20.39 11.57
C SER A 10 -32.50 19.75 11.69
N THR A 11 -32.57 18.43 11.77
CA THR A 11 -33.77 17.73 12.25
C THR A 11 -33.36 16.52 13.08
N ALA A 12 -33.64 16.60 14.39
CA ALA A 12 -33.58 15.50 15.33
C ALA A 12 -34.80 15.61 16.27
N ILE A 13 -35.56 14.52 16.41
CA ILE A 13 -36.64 14.24 17.38
C ILE A 13 -36.78 12.70 17.30
N SER A 14 -36.27 11.93 18.26
CA SER A 14 -36.82 11.61 19.59
C SER A 14 -37.87 10.49 19.57
N ALA A 15 -37.64 9.45 20.38
CA ALA A 15 -38.54 8.33 20.63
C ALA A 15 -39.58 8.66 21.73
N PRO A 16 -40.60 7.81 21.90
CA PRO A 16 -40.94 7.35 23.25
C PRO A 16 -41.17 5.83 23.36
N ALA A 17 -41.41 5.35 24.59
CA ALA A 17 -41.30 3.95 25.00
C ALA A 17 -42.65 3.28 25.36
N THR A 18 -42.59 1.98 25.71
CA THR A 18 -43.33 1.29 26.81
C THR A 18 -44.00 -0.06 26.43
N THR A 19 -43.58 -1.09 27.17
CA THR A 19 -44.06 -2.46 27.50
C THR A 19 -45.57 -2.70 27.77
N PRO A 20 -46.06 -3.93 28.13
CA PRO A 20 -45.67 -5.34 27.79
C PRO A 20 -46.90 -6.32 27.59
N SER A 21 -46.64 -7.65 27.63
CA SER A 21 -47.58 -8.80 27.85
C SER A 21 -48.18 -9.45 26.58
N SER A 22 -48.50 -10.77 26.51
CA SER A 22 -48.50 -11.85 27.52
C SER A 22 -48.48 -13.26 26.86
N VAL A 23 -47.95 -14.30 27.56
CA VAL A 23 -48.44 -15.72 27.59
C VAL A 23 -48.54 -16.51 26.25
N SER A 24 -48.23 -17.81 26.14
CA SER A 24 -47.55 -18.82 26.97
C SER A 24 -47.42 -20.12 26.15
N ARG A 25 -46.31 -20.86 26.31
CA ARG A 25 -46.31 -22.34 26.33
C ARG A 25 -44.95 -22.87 26.80
N ARG A 26 -44.89 -23.31 28.07
CA ARG A 26 -43.92 -24.34 28.49
C ARG A 26 -44.56 -25.71 28.23
N PRO A 27 -43.76 -26.72 27.91
CA PRO A 27 -43.80 -27.93 28.73
C PRO A 27 -42.47 -28.16 29.46
N ARG A 28 -42.57 -28.77 30.64
CA ARG A 28 -41.42 -29.10 31.51
C ARG A 28 -40.67 -30.31 30.96
N SER A 29 -39.34 -30.24 30.91
CA SER A 29 -38.48 -31.44 31.06
C SER A 29 -37.29 -31.16 32.00
N ARG A 30 -37.59 -31.36 33.29
CA ARG A 30 -36.70 -31.93 34.32
C ARG A 30 -35.22 -31.51 34.32
N THR A 31 -34.97 -30.52 35.17
CA THR A 31 -33.80 -30.38 36.06
C THR A 31 -32.87 -31.59 36.16
N ARG A 32 -31.58 -31.37 35.92
CA ARG A 32 -30.48 -31.91 36.73
C ARG A 32 -29.25 -31.00 36.59
N ALA A 33 -29.16 -30.01 37.46
CA ALA A 33 -27.88 -29.39 37.77
C ALA A 33 -27.12 -30.34 38.70
N VAL A 34 -25.92 -30.76 38.30
CA VAL A 34 -24.92 -31.33 39.20
C VAL A 34 -23.62 -30.56 38.92
N VAL A 35 -23.19 -29.81 39.92
CA VAL A 35 -21.91 -29.09 39.92
C VAL A 35 -20.81 -30.08 40.26
N LEU A 36 -19.80 -30.20 39.41
CA LEU A 36 -18.49 -30.73 39.78
C LEU A 36 -17.40 -29.91 39.09
N ALA A 37 -16.74 -29.06 39.86
CA ALA A 37 -15.46 -28.48 39.49
C ALA A 37 -14.33 -29.42 39.95
N SER A 38 -13.27 -29.60 39.16
CA SER A 38 -11.87 -29.69 39.65
C SER A 38 -10.82 -29.93 38.54
N ALA A 39 -9.72 -29.19 38.68
CA ALA A 39 -8.32 -29.59 38.42
C ALA A 39 -7.82 -29.93 36.99
N VAL A 40 -7.21 -28.89 36.37
CA VAL A 40 -5.86 -28.86 35.77
C VAL A 40 -5.34 -30.11 35.01
N ALA A 41 -5.25 -29.99 33.67
CA ALA A 41 -4.13 -30.53 32.89
C ALA A 41 -3.89 -29.61 31.68
N GLY A 42 -2.72 -28.97 31.62
CA GLY A 42 -2.39 -28.00 30.58
C GLY A 42 -1.79 -28.66 29.34
N LEU A 43 -2.23 -28.24 28.16
CA LEU A 43 -1.49 -28.42 26.90
C LEU A 43 -1.82 -27.27 25.95
N VAL A 44 -1.23 -26.10 26.26
CA VAL A 44 -1.18 -24.97 25.35
C VAL A 44 -0.26 -25.35 24.20
N LEU A 45 -0.82 -25.96 23.16
CA LEU A 45 -0.12 -26.15 21.89
C LEU A 45 -0.09 -24.79 21.18
N LEU A 46 0.98 -24.03 21.44
CA LEU A 46 1.36 -22.88 20.63
C LEU A 46 1.68 -23.38 19.22
N GLY A 47 0.65 -23.40 18.37
CA GLY A 47 0.82 -23.55 16.93
C GLY A 47 1.59 -22.36 16.43
N ALA A 48 2.91 -22.52 16.24
CA ALA A 48 3.79 -21.47 15.78
C ALA A 48 3.27 -20.90 14.47
N SER A 49 2.78 -19.65 14.52
CA SER A 49 2.55 -18.85 13.33
C SER A 49 3.90 -18.66 12.65
N ALA A 50 4.16 -19.49 11.64
CA ALA A 50 5.30 -19.34 10.75
C ALA A 50 5.12 -18.04 9.98
N CYS A 51 5.53 -16.93 10.59
CA CYS A 51 5.80 -15.66 9.92
C CYS A 51 7.11 -15.81 9.12
N GLY A 52 7.15 -16.83 8.25
CA GLY A 52 8.09 -16.96 7.16
C GLY A 52 7.67 -16.00 6.06
N GLY A 53 7.62 -14.70 6.39
CA GLY A 53 7.51 -13.65 5.39
C GLY A 53 8.65 -13.86 4.41
N GLY A 54 8.30 -14.09 3.15
CA GLY A 54 9.24 -14.14 2.02
C GLY A 54 9.79 -12.75 1.73
N GLY A 55 10.39 -12.14 2.74
CA GLY A 55 10.94 -10.80 2.72
C GLY A 55 11.90 -10.70 1.56
N ARG A 56 11.67 -9.66 0.77
CA ARG A 56 12.46 -9.23 -0.39
C ARG A 56 13.96 -9.49 -0.18
N THR A 57 14.63 -10.07 -1.17
CA THR A 57 16.10 -10.24 -1.19
C THR A 57 16.77 -8.96 -0.71
N ASP A 58 17.69 -9.07 0.26
CA ASP A 58 18.37 -7.92 0.84
C ASP A 58 19.08 -7.14 -0.29
N PRO A 59 18.69 -5.88 -0.55
CA PRO A 59 19.31 -5.08 -1.60
C PRO A 59 20.75 -4.76 -1.21
N ASP A 60 21.63 -4.68 -2.22
CA ASP A 60 23.05 -4.36 -2.04
C ASP A 60 23.25 -2.94 -1.49
N THR A 61 23.14 -2.84 -0.16
CA THR A 61 23.05 -1.59 0.63
C THR A 61 24.28 -1.37 1.51
N LYS A 62 25.29 -2.24 1.42
CA LYS A 62 26.54 -2.12 2.19
C LYS A 62 27.40 -0.95 1.69
N ASP A 63 27.38 -0.70 0.38
CA ASP A 63 28.09 0.41 -0.28
C ASP A 63 27.14 1.23 -1.17
N PRO A 64 26.28 2.09 -0.59
CA PRO A 64 25.33 2.89 -1.35
C PRO A 64 26.08 3.93 -2.21
N LYS A 65 26.08 3.73 -3.53
CA LYS A 65 26.79 4.62 -4.46
C LYS A 65 25.96 5.89 -4.72
N PRO A 66 26.60 7.08 -4.83
CA PRO A 66 25.95 8.26 -5.35
C PRO A 66 25.32 7.98 -6.72
N LEU A 67 24.17 8.59 -7.00
CA LEU A 67 23.62 8.59 -8.35
C LEU A 67 24.60 9.31 -9.30
N PRO A 68 24.80 8.82 -10.54
CA PRO A 68 25.58 9.55 -11.52
C PRO A 68 24.93 10.92 -11.81
N SER A 69 25.76 11.91 -12.15
CA SER A 69 25.30 13.23 -12.55
C SER A 69 24.31 13.10 -13.73
N PRO A 70 23.09 13.66 -13.63
CA PRO A 70 22.09 13.50 -14.68
C PRO A 70 22.52 14.24 -15.94
N THR A 71 22.38 13.59 -17.09
CA THR A 71 22.50 14.24 -18.40
C THR A 71 21.16 14.92 -18.74
N THR A 72 20.86 15.98 -17.97
CA THR A 72 19.66 16.85 -17.99
C THR A 72 18.31 16.12 -17.87
N THR A 73 17.97 15.28 -18.84
CA THR A 73 16.70 14.52 -18.90
C THR A 73 16.85 13.05 -18.48
N LYS A 74 18.08 12.52 -18.37
CA LYS A 74 18.38 11.11 -18.09
C LYS A 74 19.22 10.90 -16.83
N GLN A 75 18.95 9.80 -16.12
CA GLN A 75 19.76 9.34 -14.99
C GLN A 75 19.69 7.81 -14.85
N GLU A 76 20.83 7.16 -14.72
CA GLU A 76 20.89 5.75 -14.33
C GLU A 76 20.59 5.62 -12.84
N MET A 77 19.82 4.60 -12.47
CA MET A 77 19.37 4.36 -11.11
C MET A 77 19.39 2.86 -10.80
N SER A 78 19.80 2.52 -9.59
CA SER A 78 19.86 1.14 -9.10
C SER A 78 19.42 1.01 -7.66
N GLU A 79 19.20 -0.24 -7.23
CA GLU A 79 19.00 -0.59 -5.83
C GLU A 79 20.16 -0.09 -4.94
N ARG A 80 21.40 -0.06 -5.43
CA ARG A 80 22.54 0.53 -4.71
C ARG A 80 22.40 2.03 -4.48
N ASN A 81 21.60 2.74 -5.28
CA ASN A 81 21.37 4.17 -5.12
C ASN A 81 20.17 4.51 -4.22
N LEU A 82 19.18 3.61 -4.12
CA LEU A 82 17.92 3.84 -3.38
C LEU A 82 17.72 2.90 -2.17
N GLY A 83 18.57 1.88 -2.02
CA GLY A 83 18.48 0.82 -1.03
C GLY A 83 17.11 0.17 -0.95
N TYR A 84 16.63 -0.05 0.27
CA TYR A 84 15.29 -0.57 0.56
C TYR A 84 14.13 0.26 -0.06
N THR A 85 14.36 1.51 -0.48
CA THR A 85 13.34 2.34 -1.16
C THR A 85 13.25 2.10 -2.67
N TRP A 86 14.09 1.24 -3.23
CA TRP A 86 13.98 0.76 -4.60
C TRP A 86 12.62 0.04 -4.81
N PRO A 87 11.82 0.31 -5.85
CA PRO A 87 10.47 -0.26 -5.97
C PRO A 87 10.30 -1.37 -7.02
N LEU A 88 11.37 -1.75 -7.73
CA LEU A 88 11.32 -2.69 -8.85
C LEU A 88 11.86 -4.09 -8.48
N LYS A 89 11.63 -5.05 -9.37
CA LYS A 89 12.19 -6.41 -9.35
C LYS A 89 13.57 -6.52 -10.02
N THR A 90 13.90 -5.59 -10.93
CA THR A 90 15.24 -5.48 -11.53
C THR A 90 16.14 -4.72 -10.57
N ASP A 91 17.44 -4.99 -10.58
CA ASP A 91 18.44 -4.34 -9.73
C ASP A 91 18.80 -2.91 -10.19
N HIS A 92 18.70 -2.63 -11.49
CA HIS A 92 18.98 -1.30 -12.05
C HIS A 92 18.09 -0.95 -13.26
N GLY A 93 18.36 0.22 -13.85
CA GLY A 93 17.81 0.72 -15.11
C GLY A 93 18.03 2.22 -15.28
N THR A 94 17.39 2.83 -16.28
CA THR A 94 17.54 4.25 -16.61
C THR A 94 16.21 4.98 -16.46
N ALA A 95 16.16 5.99 -15.60
CA ALA A 95 15.09 6.96 -15.54
C ALA A 95 15.29 8.05 -16.61
N GLU A 96 14.23 8.40 -17.32
CA GLU A 96 14.27 9.41 -18.37
C GLU A 96 12.99 10.25 -18.32
N CYS A 97 13.14 11.56 -18.53
CA CYS A 97 12.03 12.42 -18.89
C CYS A 97 11.99 12.64 -20.40
N ARG A 98 10.82 12.41 -21.01
CA ARG A 98 10.53 12.69 -22.42
C ARG A 98 9.42 13.74 -22.53
N GLU A 99 9.37 14.47 -23.64
CA GLU A 99 8.26 15.38 -23.99
C GLU A 99 7.73 16.23 -22.81
N GLY A 100 8.63 16.97 -22.16
CA GLY A 100 8.35 17.93 -21.08
C GLY A 100 7.99 17.36 -19.70
N ASP A 101 7.34 16.20 -19.62
CA ASP A 101 7.07 15.52 -18.33
C ASP A 101 6.76 14.01 -18.39
N GLN A 102 6.84 13.34 -19.54
CA GLN A 102 6.60 11.90 -19.63
C GLN A 102 7.73 11.15 -18.92
N ALA A 103 7.48 10.81 -17.65
CA ALA A 103 8.42 10.07 -16.82
C ALA A 103 8.39 8.59 -17.22
N VAL A 104 9.52 8.10 -17.74
CA VAL A 104 9.66 6.70 -18.16
C VAL A 104 10.86 6.04 -17.49
N PHE A 105 10.81 4.72 -17.36
CA PHE A 105 11.89 3.90 -16.84
C PHE A 105 12.22 2.77 -17.82
N THR A 106 13.46 2.70 -18.27
CA THR A 106 13.96 1.61 -19.11
C THR A 106 14.71 0.62 -18.24
N VAL A 107 14.20 -0.61 -18.15
CA VAL A 107 14.86 -1.72 -17.43
C VAL A 107 16.01 -2.32 -18.28
N PRO A 108 16.92 -3.14 -17.70
CA PRO A 108 18.13 -3.59 -18.39
C PRO A 108 17.88 -4.48 -19.62
N ASN A 109 16.67 -5.05 -19.75
CA ASN A 109 16.25 -5.80 -20.94
C ASN A 109 15.81 -4.91 -22.13
N GLY A 110 15.95 -3.58 -22.01
CA GLY A 110 15.58 -2.60 -23.03
C GLY A 110 14.09 -2.20 -23.06
N THR A 111 13.23 -2.81 -22.23
CA THR A 111 11.81 -2.42 -22.18
C THR A 111 11.62 -1.11 -21.42
N THR A 112 11.01 -0.13 -22.08
CA THR A 112 10.59 1.13 -21.45
C THR A 112 9.17 1.02 -20.88
N TYR A 113 9.00 1.44 -19.63
CA TYR A 113 7.73 1.49 -18.90
C TYR A 113 7.40 2.92 -18.45
N ALA A 114 6.11 3.22 -18.33
CA ALA A 114 5.59 4.48 -17.80
C ALA A 114 5.71 4.54 -16.27
N LEU A 115 6.27 5.64 -15.74
CA LEU A 115 6.26 5.96 -14.32
C LEU A 115 5.10 6.86 -13.91
N ASN A 116 4.57 7.68 -14.83
CA ASN A 116 3.44 8.58 -14.59
C ASN A 116 2.32 8.40 -15.63
N GLU A 117 1.16 8.99 -15.33
CA GLU A 117 -0.02 8.87 -16.17
C GLU A 117 0.16 9.50 -17.57
N ARG A 118 0.94 10.58 -17.70
CA ARG A 118 1.22 11.18 -19.03
C ARG A 118 2.06 10.28 -19.93
N ALA A 119 3.00 9.51 -19.37
CA ALA A 119 3.67 8.44 -20.11
C ALA A 119 2.72 7.28 -20.47
N ARG A 120 1.77 6.90 -19.59
CA ARG A 120 0.75 5.87 -19.92
C ARG A 120 -0.14 6.33 -21.08
N GLN A 121 -0.57 7.59 -21.07
CA GLN A 121 -1.35 8.21 -22.15
C GLN A 121 -0.57 8.34 -23.46
N ALA A 122 0.77 8.49 -23.40
CA ALA A 122 1.65 8.45 -24.57
C ALA A 122 1.90 7.02 -25.11
N GLY A 123 1.28 5.98 -24.54
CA GLY A 123 1.34 4.60 -25.01
C GLY A 123 2.45 3.74 -24.41
N TYR A 124 3.21 4.23 -23.43
CA TYR A 124 4.22 3.42 -22.75
C TYR A 124 3.58 2.36 -21.83
N ARG A 125 4.23 1.19 -21.74
CA ARG A 125 3.73 0.03 -20.97
C ARG A 125 3.65 0.35 -19.47
N ASP A 126 2.65 -0.16 -18.78
CA ASP A 126 2.52 0.01 -17.33
C ASP A 126 3.65 -0.68 -16.55
N ILE A 127 4.32 0.05 -15.65
CA ILE A 127 5.45 -0.48 -14.85
C ILE A 127 5.03 -1.52 -13.79
N GLY A 128 3.73 -1.70 -13.52
CA GLY A 128 3.17 -2.66 -12.57
C GLY A 128 3.63 -4.10 -12.77
N ALA A 129 3.99 -4.50 -13.99
CA ALA A 129 4.56 -5.81 -14.28
C ALA A 129 5.92 -6.05 -13.59
N VAL A 130 6.75 -5.00 -13.54
CA VAL A 130 8.12 -5.04 -12.99
C VAL A 130 8.24 -4.41 -11.59
N ARG A 131 7.15 -3.84 -11.04
CA ARG A 131 7.07 -3.45 -9.62
C ARG A 131 7.19 -4.68 -8.70
N ALA A 132 7.99 -4.52 -7.65
CA ALA A 132 8.01 -5.46 -6.53
C ALA A 132 6.65 -5.49 -5.82
N SER A 133 6.34 -6.63 -5.21
CA SER A 133 5.30 -6.72 -4.19
C SER A 133 5.95 -6.63 -2.80
N GLY A 134 5.26 -6.01 -1.84
CA GLY A 134 5.56 -6.15 -0.42
C GLY A 134 4.99 -7.46 0.15
N ASP A 135 5.18 -7.67 1.44
CA ASP A 135 4.84 -8.93 2.12
C ASP A 135 3.33 -9.24 2.09
N ASP A 136 2.47 -8.21 2.14
CA ASP A 136 1.00 -8.32 2.00
C ASP A 136 0.53 -8.53 0.55
N GLY A 137 1.45 -8.70 -0.41
CA GLY A 137 1.18 -8.86 -1.85
C GLY A 137 0.99 -7.55 -2.62
N ASP A 138 0.66 -6.47 -1.91
CA ASP A 138 0.52 -5.11 -2.45
C ASP A 138 1.76 -4.61 -3.20
N LYS A 139 1.57 -3.75 -4.21
CA LYS A 139 2.69 -3.24 -5.02
C LYS A 139 3.45 -2.13 -4.31
N VAL A 140 4.75 -2.34 -4.10
CA VAL A 140 5.68 -1.35 -3.51
C VAL A 140 5.53 -0.01 -4.24
N SER A 141 5.38 1.07 -3.47
CA SER A 141 5.14 2.41 -4.00
C SER A 141 6.30 2.89 -4.88
N LEU A 142 5.98 3.48 -6.03
CA LEU A 142 6.97 4.09 -6.93
C LEU A 142 7.56 5.40 -6.40
N GLY A 143 7.09 5.92 -5.25
CA GLY A 143 7.30 7.29 -4.79
C GLY A 143 8.73 7.82 -4.92
N SER A 144 9.73 7.07 -4.45
CA SER A 144 11.15 7.46 -4.52
C SER A 144 11.69 7.54 -5.95
N LEU A 145 11.28 6.62 -6.83
CA LEU A 145 11.72 6.53 -8.23
C LEU A 145 11.02 7.59 -9.09
N LEU A 146 9.70 7.73 -8.93
CA LEU A 146 8.89 8.72 -9.62
C LEU A 146 9.32 10.14 -9.24
N SER A 147 9.44 10.45 -7.95
CA SER A 147 9.83 11.80 -7.50
C SER A 147 11.18 12.26 -8.07
N ARG A 148 12.15 11.35 -8.15
CA ARG A 148 13.47 11.63 -8.74
C ARG A 148 13.37 11.83 -10.26
N THR A 149 12.57 11.01 -10.96
CA THR A 149 12.34 11.19 -12.40
C THR A 149 11.60 12.49 -12.71
N MET A 150 10.60 12.87 -11.90
CA MET A 150 9.92 14.17 -12.04
C MET A 150 10.87 15.36 -11.79
N LYS A 151 11.92 15.19 -10.97
CA LYS A 151 12.98 16.20 -10.85
C LYS A 151 13.79 16.34 -12.13
N LEU A 152 14.08 15.25 -12.86
CA LEU A 152 14.67 15.33 -14.21
C LEU A 152 13.74 16.10 -15.16
N CYS A 153 12.43 15.86 -15.10
CA CYS A 153 11.44 16.62 -15.88
C CYS A 153 11.39 18.12 -15.55
N GLN A 154 11.73 18.52 -14.32
CA GLN A 154 11.82 19.93 -13.96
C GLN A 154 13.11 20.58 -14.49
N LEU A 155 14.20 19.82 -14.60
CA LEU A 155 15.48 20.26 -15.18
C LEU A 155 15.48 20.25 -16.72
N ALA A 156 14.47 19.62 -17.34
CA ALA A 156 14.30 19.46 -18.77
C ALA A 156 13.45 20.56 -19.44
N ARG A 157 12.98 21.55 -18.67
CA ARG A 157 12.12 22.66 -19.11
C ARG A 157 12.88 23.98 -19.15
#